data_AF-A0AAN5VNT6-F1
#
_entry.id   AF-A0AAN5VNT6-F1
#
_cell.length_a   1.000
_cell.length_b   1.000
_cell.length_c   1.000
_cell.angle_alpha   90.00
_cell.angle_beta   90.00
_cell.angle_gamma   90.00
#
_symmetry.space_group_name_H-M   'P 1'
#
loop_
_entity.id
_entity.type
_entity.pdbx_description
1 polymer ?
#
loop_
_entity_poly.entity_id
_entity_poly.type
_entity_poly.pdbx_seq_one_letter_code
_entity_poly.pdbx_strand_id
1 'polypeptide(L)'
;MKYSYKKCIIDSILLMFIVQILRMILNYVLLSQFEFTLENFNIINLISFTLVGLSLILFLKDNSLYNKVRNRKITEAFEENKNNILIEKCKLILFVVVLSLAIIVTYCTKGYVLFNVTMMTLSVLIVPIFEELFFREYIWNYLSNFIKSKGKIICITSILSGIYNIGYIDVIRNYVILYNNSSYTFEVIISKIMIGTVFGIVLGLVKYRFRDVGFCILLRSLFAIFIR
;
A
#
# COMPACT_ATOMS: atom_id res chain seq x y z
N MET A 1 5.33 8.64 31.75
CA MET A 1 4.41 9.45 30.91
C MET A 1 3.33 8.53 30.31
N LYS A 2 2.03 8.79 30.57
CA LYS A 2 0.95 8.08 29.86
C LYS A 2 0.99 8.50 28.38
N TYR A 3 1.46 7.62 27.51
CA TYR A 3 1.44 7.85 26.07
C TYR A 3 -0.03 7.92 25.63
N SER A 4 -0.49 9.12 25.24
CA SER A 4 -1.88 9.33 24.84
C SER A 4 -2.08 8.84 23.41
N TYR A 5 -3.22 8.20 23.12
CA TYR A 5 -3.56 7.73 21.77
C TYR A 5 -3.47 8.85 20.71
N LYS A 6 -3.69 10.12 21.10
CA LYS A 6 -3.52 11.27 20.21
C LYS A 6 -2.09 11.41 19.71
N LYS A 7 -1.09 11.18 20.57
CA LYS A 7 0.33 11.23 20.18
C LYS A 7 0.65 10.13 19.17
N CYS A 8 0.14 8.92 19.39
CA CYS A 8 0.33 7.81 18.46
C CYS A 8 -0.21 8.10 17.04
N ILE A 9 -1.36 8.77 16.95
CA ILE A 9 -1.93 9.18 15.67
C ILE A 9 -1.00 10.20 14.98
N ILE A 10 -0.49 11.19 15.73
CA ILE A 10 0.46 12.18 15.22
C ILE A 10 1.74 11.51 14.74
N ASP A 11 2.30 10.57 15.51
CA ASP A 11 3.51 9.82 15.13
C ASP A 11 3.28 9.02 13.84
N SER A 12 2.09 8.43 13.67
CA SER A 12 1.71 7.71 12.45
C SER A 12 1.62 8.66 11.25
N ILE A 13 1.03 9.84 11.41
CA ILE A 13 0.95 10.88 10.37
C ILE A 13 2.36 11.37 9.99
N LEU A 14 3.22 11.61 10.98
CA LEU A 14 4.60 12.05 10.75
C LEU A 14 5.41 10.99 9.99
N LEU A 15 5.25 9.71 10.36
CA LEU A 15 5.86 8.60 9.64
C LEU A 15 5.36 8.53 8.19
N MET A 16 4.05 8.64 7.96
CA MET A 16 3.48 8.71 6.60
C MET A 16 4.08 9.85 5.77
N PHE A 17 4.23 11.03 6.38
CA PHE A 17 4.78 12.20 5.73
C PHE A 17 6.24 12.02 5.32
N ILE A 18 7.07 11.49 6.23
CA ILE A 18 8.48 11.18 5.95
C ILE A 18 8.60 10.21 4.76
N VAL A 19 7.79 9.15 4.78
CA VAL A 19 7.81 8.12 3.75
C VAL A 19 7.42 8.69 2.38
N GLN A 20 6.42 9.55 2.34
CA GLN A 20 5.98 10.19 1.09
C GLN A 20 7.01 11.19 0.56
N ILE A 21 7.62 12.00 1.43
CA ILE A 21 8.71 12.91 1.03
C ILE A 21 9.89 12.12 0.47
N LEU A 22 10.31 11.05 1.15
CA LEU A 22 11.43 10.22 0.70
C LEU A 22 11.15 9.65 -0.68
N ARG A 23 9.94 9.13 -0.90
CA ARG A 23 9.50 8.62 -2.21
C ARG A 23 9.51 9.71 -3.28
N MET A 24 8.96 10.88 -2.98
CA MET A 24 8.89 11.99 -3.93
C MET A 24 10.28 12.51 -4.31
N ILE A 25 11.19 12.65 -3.35
CA ILE A 25 12.58 13.07 -3.60
C ILE A 25 13.29 12.03 -4.47
N LEU A 26 13.19 10.75 -4.11
CA LEU A 26 13.82 9.67 -4.87
C LEU A 26 13.29 9.62 -6.31
N ASN A 27 11.98 9.75 -6.49
CA ASN A 27 11.34 9.78 -7.79
C ASN A 27 11.82 10.97 -8.63
N TYR A 28 11.86 12.17 -8.03
CA TYR A 28 12.35 13.39 -8.69
C TYR A 28 13.82 13.26 -9.14
N VAL A 29 14.69 12.76 -8.26
CA VAL A 29 16.11 12.56 -8.57
C VAL A 29 16.27 11.55 -9.70
N LEU A 30 15.58 10.42 -9.64
CA LEU A 30 15.64 9.40 -10.70
C LEU A 30 15.08 9.93 -12.02
N LEU A 31 13.94 10.62 -12.02
CA LEU A 31 13.34 11.21 -13.23
C LEU A 31 14.25 12.22 -13.92
N SER A 32 15.05 12.97 -13.16
CA SER A 32 15.99 13.94 -13.74
C SER A 32 17.09 13.31 -14.60
N GLN A 33 17.29 11.99 -14.50
CA GLN A 33 18.32 11.26 -15.23
C GLN A 33 17.83 10.63 -16.55
N PHE A 34 16.52 10.66 -16.80
CA PHE A 34 15.90 10.01 -17.96
C PHE A 34 14.98 10.98 -18.71
N GLU A 35 14.69 10.65 -19.98
CA GLU A 35 13.67 11.39 -20.72
C GLU A 35 12.30 11.22 -20.08
N PHE A 36 11.53 12.32 -20.01
CA PHE A 36 10.22 12.32 -19.38
C PHE A 36 9.16 11.69 -20.30
N THR A 37 9.13 10.35 -20.29
CA THR A 37 8.16 9.53 -20.99
C THR A 37 7.29 8.74 -19.99
N LEU A 38 6.12 8.28 -20.43
CA LEU A 38 5.21 7.49 -19.60
C LEU A 38 5.84 6.16 -19.13
N GLU A 39 6.66 5.55 -19.99
CA GLU A 39 7.36 4.29 -19.67
C GLU A 39 8.41 4.49 -18.59
N ASN A 40 9.31 5.46 -18.79
CA ASN A 40 10.36 5.80 -17.81
C ASN A 40 9.75 6.20 -16.48
N PHE A 41 8.68 6.99 -16.51
CA PHE A 41 7.97 7.39 -15.31
C PHE A 41 7.41 6.21 -14.51
N ASN A 42 6.82 5.21 -15.16
CA ASN A 42 6.30 4.03 -14.47
C ASN A 42 7.39 3.12 -13.91
N ILE A 43 8.50 2.95 -14.64
CA ILE A 43 9.67 2.20 -14.17
C ILE A 43 10.27 2.90 -12.95
N ILE A 44 10.43 4.22 -12.99
CA ILE A 44 11.00 4.99 -11.88
C ILE A 44 10.06 4.96 -10.66
N ASN A 45 8.74 5.03 -10.86
CA ASN A 45 7.80 4.82 -9.77
C ASN A 45 7.99 3.43 -9.14
N LEU A 46 8.03 2.37 -9.95
CA LEU A 46 8.27 1.01 -9.47
C LEU A 46 9.53 0.91 -8.63
N ILE A 47 10.66 1.45 -9.11
CA ILE A 47 11.92 1.48 -8.38
C ILE A 47 11.77 2.28 -7.08
N SER A 48 11.17 3.48 -7.14
CA SER A 48 11.03 4.39 -6.00
C SER A 48 10.18 3.78 -4.88
N PHE A 49 9.04 3.20 -5.23
CA PHE A 49 8.17 2.50 -4.28
C PHE A 49 8.85 1.27 -3.68
N THR A 50 9.57 0.50 -4.50
CA THR A 50 10.28 -0.70 -4.02
C THR A 50 11.38 -0.33 -3.03
N LEU A 51 12.21 0.67 -3.36
CA LEU A 51 13.31 1.11 -2.48
C LEU A 51 12.78 1.67 -1.17
N VAL A 52 11.85 2.63 -1.22
CA VAL A 52 11.27 3.22 0.00
C VAL A 52 10.51 2.19 0.82
N GLY A 53 9.75 1.31 0.16
CA GLY A 53 9.01 0.25 0.82
C GLY A 53 9.92 -0.73 1.55
N LEU A 54 10.99 -1.19 0.89
CA LEU A 54 11.99 -2.07 1.52
C LEU A 54 12.72 -1.37 2.66
N SER A 55 13.14 -0.12 2.49
CA SER A 55 13.79 0.66 3.55
C SER A 55 12.89 0.82 4.78
N LEU A 56 11.61 1.10 4.57
CA LEU A 56 10.63 1.21 5.66
C LEU A 56 10.44 -0.14 6.37
N ILE A 57 10.27 -1.21 5.62
CA ILE A 57 10.11 -2.57 6.18
C ILE A 57 11.34 -2.92 7.02
N LEU A 58 12.56 -2.68 6.53
CA LEU A 58 13.80 -2.95 7.27
C LEU A 58 13.88 -2.10 8.54
N PHE A 59 13.55 -0.81 8.47
CA PHE A 59 13.58 0.08 9.62
C PHE A 59 12.56 -0.28 10.70
N LEU A 60 11.33 -0.65 10.30
CA LEU A 60 10.24 -0.95 11.23
C LEU A 60 10.27 -2.38 11.77
N LYS A 61 10.86 -3.33 11.03
CA LYS A 61 10.92 -4.74 11.42
C LYS A 61 11.59 -4.94 12.79
N ASP A 62 12.64 -4.20 13.08
CA ASP A 62 13.41 -4.35 14.32
C ASP A 62 12.89 -3.44 15.46
N ASN A 63 11.89 -2.60 15.18
CA ASN A 63 11.34 -1.67 16.16
C ASN A 63 10.23 -2.33 17.00
N SER A 64 10.47 -2.48 18.31
CA SER A 64 9.56 -3.17 19.24
C SER A 64 8.16 -2.52 19.38
N LEU A 65 8.03 -1.23 19.06
CA LEU A 65 6.74 -0.52 19.10
C LEU A 65 5.87 -0.87 17.90
N TYR A 66 6.47 -1.09 16.73
CA TYR A 66 5.78 -1.39 15.48
C TYR A 66 5.69 -2.89 15.21
N ASN A 67 6.65 -3.67 15.76
CA ASN A 67 6.72 -5.11 15.65
C ASN A 67 6.95 -5.76 17.03
N LYS A 68 5.87 -5.92 17.79
CA LYS A 68 5.91 -6.37 19.20
C LYS A 68 6.33 -7.83 19.35
N VAL A 69 6.11 -8.66 18.34
CA VAL A 69 6.55 -10.06 18.35
C VAL A 69 8.02 -10.07 17.95
N ARG A 70 8.88 -9.85 18.96
CA ARG A 70 10.34 -9.92 18.88
C ARG A 70 10.75 -11.10 17.98
N ASN A 71 11.38 -10.80 16.84
CA ASN A 71 11.89 -11.76 15.84
C ASN A 71 10.90 -12.40 14.85
N ARG A 72 9.73 -11.83 14.55
CA ARG A 72 9.00 -12.30 13.36
C ARG A 72 9.77 -11.95 12.08
N LYS A 73 10.27 -12.96 11.36
CA LYS A 73 10.62 -12.78 9.95
C LYS A 73 9.33 -12.34 9.22
N ILE A 74 9.45 -11.58 8.12
CA ILE A 74 8.28 -11.18 7.31
C ILE A 74 7.40 -12.39 6.96
N THR A 75 8.02 -13.56 6.76
CA THR A 75 7.36 -14.86 6.59
C THR A 75 6.35 -15.20 7.70
N GLU A 76 6.61 -14.83 8.96
CA GLU A 76 5.72 -15.12 10.08
C GLU A 76 4.49 -14.20 10.13
N ALA A 77 4.54 -13.00 9.53
CA ALA A 77 3.36 -12.16 9.30
C ALA A 77 2.40 -12.79 8.26
N PHE A 78 2.94 -13.63 7.36
CA PHE A 78 2.16 -14.43 6.41
C PHE A 78 1.69 -15.79 6.98
N GLU A 79 2.23 -16.21 8.13
CA GLU A 79 1.93 -17.49 8.79
C GLU A 79 1.02 -17.36 10.02
N GLU A 80 0.49 -16.17 10.33
CA GLU A 80 -0.26 -15.88 11.57
C GLU A 80 -1.53 -16.76 11.77
N ASN A 81 -1.90 -17.56 10.77
CA ASN A 81 -2.99 -18.53 10.80
C ASN A 81 -2.69 -19.86 10.10
N LYS A 82 -1.43 -20.30 10.04
CA LYS A 82 -1.02 -21.58 9.41
C LYS A 82 -1.80 -22.80 9.91
N ASN A 83 -2.27 -22.75 11.16
CA ASN A 83 -3.05 -23.84 11.76
C ASN A 83 -4.52 -23.89 11.29
N ASN A 84 -5.01 -22.88 10.57
CA ASN A 84 -6.36 -22.87 10.01
C ASN A 84 -6.31 -23.16 8.51
N ILE A 85 -6.36 -24.45 8.18
CA ILE A 85 -6.29 -25.01 6.82
C ILE A 85 -7.27 -24.31 5.86
N LEU A 86 -8.45 -23.89 6.34
CA LEU A 86 -9.44 -23.22 5.51
C LEU A 86 -8.99 -21.82 5.07
N ILE A 87 -8.35 -21.05 5.97
CA ILE A 87 -7.83 -19.72 5.65
C ILE A 87 -6.67 -19.84 4.65
N GLU A 88 -5.78 -20.82 4.83
CA GLU A 88 -4.68 -21.06 3.90
C GLU A 88 -5.17 -21.44 2.50
N LYS A 89 -6.16 -22.34 2.41
CA LYS A 89 -6.79 -22.69 1.13
C LYS A 89 -7.44 -21.47 0.46
N CYS A 90 -8.18 -20.66 1.22
CA CYS A 90 -8.77 -19.43 0.70
C CYS A 90 -7.71 -18.45 0.19
N LYS A 91 -6.59 -18.27 0.92
CA LYS A 91 -5.46 -17.43 0.47
C LYS A 91 -4.85 -17.96 -0.82
N LEU A 92 -4.63 -19.26 -0.92
CA LEU A 92 -4.04 -19.88 -2.11
C LEU A 92 -4.97 -19.72 -3.32
N ILE A 93 -6.27 -19.96 -3.14
CA ILE A 93 -7.27 -19.72 -4.20
C ILE A 93 -7.24 -18.25 -4.62
N LEU A 94 -7.28 -17.33 -3.67
CA LEU A 94 -7.26 -15.89 -3.96
C LEU A 94 -5.95 -15.48 -4.68
N PHE A 95 -4.81 -16.04 -4.28
CA PHE A 95 -3.53 -15.82 -4.95
C PHE A 95 -3.55 -16.30 -6.40
N VAL A 96 -4.06 -17.52 -6.66
CA VAL A 96 -4.18 -18.06 -8.02
C VAL A 96 -5.14 -17.20 -8.87
N VAL A 97 -6.25 -16.74 -8.30
CA VAL A 97 -7.20 -15.83 -8.97
C VAL A 97 -6.52 -14.50 -9.31
N VAL A 98 -5.85 -13.87 -8.36
CA VAL A 98 -5.13 -12.60 -8.59
C VAL A 98 -4.05 -12.77 -9.66
N LEU A 99 -3.26 -13.84 -9.58
CA LEU A 99 -2.18 -14.10 -10.54
C LEU A 99 -2.71 -14.35 -11.95
N SER A 100 -3.73 -15.20 -12.10
CA SER A 100 -4.35 -15.50 -13.39
C SER A 100 -4.99 -14.25 -14.01
N LEU A 101 -5.74 -13.47 -13.23
CA LEU A 101 -6.32 -12.22 -13.71
C LEU A 101 -5.24 -11.19 -14.08
N ALA A 102 -4.19 -11.05 -13.28
CA ALA A 102 -3.09 -10.13 -13.60
C ALA A 102 -2.41 -10.50 -14.93
N ILE A 103 -2.19 -11.79 -15.18
CA ILE A 103 -1.65 -12.29 -16.47
C ILE A 103 -2.63 -12.00 -17.60
N ILE A 104 -3.89 -12.39 -17.47
CA ILE A 104 -4.92 -12.19 -18.51
C ILE A 104 -5.01 -10.70 -18.88
N VAL A 105 -5.17 -9.82 -17.89
CA VAL A 105 -5.32 -8.39 -18.15
C VAL A 105 -4.05 -7.79 -18.78
N THR A 106 -2.85 -8.27 -18.39
CA THR A 106 -1.60 -7.82 -19.02
C THR A 106 -1.58 -8.07 -20.53
N TYR A 107 -2.06 -9.23 -20.98
CA TYR A 107 -2.07 -9.62 -22.40
C TYR A 107 -3.30 -9.11 -23.16
N CYS A 108 -4.44 -8.95 -22.50
CA CYS A 108 -5.66 -8.45 -23.13
C CYS A 108 -5.69 -6.92 -23.24
N THR A 109 -4.87 -6.19 -22.48
CA THR A 109 -4.77 -4.73 -22.58
C THR A 109 -3.96 -4.34 -23.82
N LYS A 110 -4.49 -3.42 -24.64
CA LYS A 110 -3.77 -2.88 -25.80
C LYS A 110 -2.48 -2.16 -25.37
N GLY A 111 -1.46 -2.14 -26.23
CA GLY A 111 -0.19 -1.45 -25.99
C GLY A 111 1.00 -2.41 -25.85
N TYR A 112 2.17 -1.85 -25.53
CA TYR A 112 3.39 -2.65 -25.37
C TYR A 112 3.30 -3.56 -24.13
N VAL A 113 3.66 -4.83 -24.32
CA VAL A 113 3.63 -5.84 -23.25
C VAL A 113 4.49 -5.40 -22.06
N LEU A 114 5.69 -4.86 -22.32
CA LEU A 114 6.59 -4.40 -21.25
C LEU A 114 5.97 -3.28 -20.40
N PHE A 115 5.25 -2.36 -21.04
CA PHE A 115 4.52 -1.30 -20.35
C PHE A 115 3.40 -1.87 -19.47
N ASN A 116 2.61 -2.80 -20.02
CA ASN A 116 1.52 -3.43 -19.29
C ASN A 116 2.02 -4.25 -18.09
N VAL A 117 3.12 -4.98 -18.27
CA VAL A 117 3.80 -5.73 -17.20
C VAL A 117 4.29 -4.79 -16.10
N THR A 118 4.94 -3.69 -16.46
CA THR A 118 5.44 -2.69 -15.49
C THR A 118 4.30 -2.10 -14.68
N MET A 119 3.24 -1.68 -15.35
CA MET A 119 2.05 -1.12 -14.70
C MET A 119 1.34 -2.13 -13.80
N MET A 120 1.21 -3.39 -14.23
CA MET A 120 0.62 -4.43 -13.39
C MET A 120 1.48 -4.75 -12.18
N THR A 121 2.80 -4.84 -12.36
CA THR A 121 3.72 -5.08 -11.25
C THR A 121 3.63 -3.96 -10.22
N LEU A 122 3.61 -2.70 -10.66
CA LEU A 122 3.46 -1.55 -9.76
C LEU A 122 2.12 -1.56 -9.02
N SER A 123 1.01 -1.67 -9.75
CA SER A 123 -0.35 -1.48 -9.21
C SER A 123 -0.92 -2.68 -8.45
N VAL A 124 -0.59 -3.91 -8.85
CA VAL A 124 -1.15 -5.15 -8.27
C VAL A 124 -0.20 -5.77 -7.24
N LEU A 125 1.11 -5.55 -7.35
CA LEU A 125 2.10 -6.18 -6.48
C LEU A 125 2.75 -5.17 -5.54
N ILE A 126 3.50 -4.20 -6.08
CA ILE A 126 4.37 -3.33 -5.26
C ILE A 126 3.55 -2.42 -4.34
N VAL A 127 2.58 -1.67 -4.88
CA VAL A 127 1.76 -0.74 -4.10
C VAL A 127 0.91 -1.48 -3.05
N PRO A 128 0.17 -2.56 -3.38
CA PRO A 128 -0.62 -3.31 -2.39
C PRO A 128 0.23 -3.92 -1.27
N ILE A 129 1.39 -4.51 -1.59
CA ILE A 129 2.30 -5.05 -0.57
C ILE A 129 2.76 -3.94 0.37
N PHE A 130 3.23 -2.82 -0.21
CA PHE A 130 3.75 -1.72 0.57
C PHE A 130 2.68 -1.07 1.46
N GLU A 131 1.53 -0.68 0.89
CA GLU A 131 0.47 0.01 1.63
C GLU A 131 -0.11 -0.89 2.74
N GLU A 132 -0.40 -2.15 2.46
CA GLU A 132 -1.04 -3.02 3.44
C GLU A 132 -0.07 -3.46 4.55
N LEU A 133 1.22 -3.69 4.25
CA LEU A 133 2.22 -3.87 5.31
C LEU A 133 2.32 -2.60 6.18
N PHE A 134 2.33 -1.43 5.57
CA PHE A 134 2.44 -0.18 6.31
C PHE A 134 1.22 0.08 7.22
N PHE A 135 0.01 -0.06 6.69
CA PHE A 135 -1.22 0.27 7.43
C PHE A 135 -1.76 -0.88 8.29
N ARG A 136 -1.75 -2.13 7.80
CA ARG A 136 -2.37 -3.29 8.48
C ARG A 136 -1.42 -4.09 9.33
N GLU A 137 -0.11 -3.98 9.09
CA GLU A 137 0.89 -4.58 9.97
C GLU A 137 1.44 -3.51 10.91
N TYR A 138 2.24 -2.56 10.43
CA TYR A 138 3.02 -1.68 11.30
C TYR A 138 2.17 -0.65 12.04
N ILE A 139 1.41 0.20 11.34
CA ILE A 139 0.59 1.25 11.99
C ILE A 139 -0.51 0.59 12.85
N TRP A 140 -1.14 -0.48 12.36
CA TRP A 140 -2.13 -1.23 13.12
C TRP A 140 -1.56 -1.76 14.44
N ASN A 141 -0.41 -2.44 14.40
CA ASN A 141 0.24 -2.99 15.60
C ASN A 141 0.65 -1.87 16.56
N TYR A 142 1.23 -0.79 16.03
CA TYR A 142 1.59 0.39 16.81
C TYR A 142 0.39 0.99 17.54
N LEU A 143 -0.72 1.27 16.83
CA LEU A 143 -1.95 1.79 17.44
C LEU A 143 -2.57 0.81 18.44
N SER A 144 -2.48 -0.50 18.18
CA SER A 144 -3.02 -1.54 19.06
C SER A 144 -2.36 -1.60 20.44
N ASN A 145 -1.15 -1.06 20.57
CA ASN A 145 -0.46 -0.94 21.85
C ASN A 145 -1.10 0.11 22.78
N PHE A 146 -1.78 1.10 22.22
CA PHE A 146 -2.30 2.25 22.96
C PHE A 146 -3.83 2.36 22.90
N ILE A 147 -4.48 1.69 21.94
CA ILE A 147 -5.93 1.72 21.72
C ILE A 147 -6.50 0.31 21.91
N LYS A 148 -7.35 0.13 22.93
CA LYS A 148 -8.02 -1.16 23.19
C LYS A 148 -9.14 -1.47 22.20
N SER A 149 -9.88 -0.45 21.76
CA SER A 149 -11.04 -0.62 20.87
C SER A 149 -10.60 -0.92 19.43
N LYS A 150 -10.93 -2.12 18.94
CA LYS A 150 -10.60 -2.53 17.56
C LYS A 150 -11.34 -1.71 16.51
N GLY A 151 -12.59 -1.33 16.76
CA GLY A 151 -13.33 -0.43 15.87
C GLY A 151 -12.67 0.94 15.69
N LYS A 152 -12.06 1.49 16.76
CA LYS A 152 -11.28 2.73 16.67
C LYS A 152 -10.02 2.56 15.82
N ILE A 153 -9.30 1.44 15.95
CA ILE A 153 -8.11 1.15 15.12
C ILE A 153 -8.51 1.04 13.65
N ILE A 154 -9.60 0.33 13.34
CA ILE A 154 -10.13 0.23 11.96
C ILE A 154 -10.42 1.63 11.42
N CYS A 155 -11.19 2.45 12.14
CA CYS A 155 -11.54 3.79 11.70
C CYS A 155 -10.30 4.67 11.46
N ILE A 156 -9.37 4.71 12.41
CA ILE A 156 -8.14 5.52 12.30
C ILE A 156 -7.28 5.05 11.13
N THR A 157 -6.99 3.75 11.03
CA THR A 157 -6.15 3.23 9.93
C THR A 157 -6.80 3.38 8.56
N SER A 158 -8.13 3.44 8.49
CA SER A 158 -8.87 3.72 7.25
C SER A 158 -8.75 5.18 6.81
N ILE A 159 -8.91 6.11 7.76
CA ILE A 159 -8.76 7.54 7.50
C ILE A 159 -7.31 7.84 7.10
N LEU A 160 -6.34 7.28 7.83
CA LEU A 160 -4.92 7.44 7.51
C LEU A 160 -4.59 6.89 6.12
N SER A 161 -5.09 5.71 5.76
CA SER A 161 -4.91 5.13 4.41
C SER A 161 -5.54 5.99 3.31
N GLY A 162 -6.72 6.59 3.56
CA GLY A 162 -7.32 7.55 2.64
C GLY A 162 -6.45 8.79 2.44
N ILE A 163 -6.07 9.45 3.52
CA ILE A 163 -5.22 10.67 3.53
C ILE A 163 -3.86 10.38 2.89
N TYR A 164 -3.33 9.17 3.04
CA TYR A 164 -2.06 8.76 2.45
C TYR A 164 -2.00 8.97 0.93
N ASN A 165 -3.14 8.84 0.25
CA ASN A 165 -3.22 9.05 -1.20
C ASN A 165 -2.93 10.49 -1.65
N ILE A 166 -3.04 11.48 -0.75
CA ILE A 166 -2.60 12.85 -1.03
C ILE A 166 -1.09 12.88 -1.30
N GLY A 167 -0.32 12.01 -0.64
CA GLY A 167 1.11 11.89 -0.84
C GLY A 167 1.53 11.43 -2.24
N TYR A 168 0.59 11.01 -3.09
CA TYR A 168 0.82 10.69 -4.50
C TYR A 168 0.56 11.87 -5.45
N ILE A 169 0.57 13.10 -4.94
CA ILE A 169 0.31 14.31 -5.73
C ILE A 169 1.33 14.53 -6.86
N ASP A 170 2.60 14.19 -6.65
CA ASP A 170 3.64 14.16 -7.68
C ASP A 170 3.28 13.18 -8.80
N VAL A 171 2.77 12.00 -8.44
CA VAL A 171 2.37 10.97 -9.41
C VAL A 171 1.18 11.46 -10.23
N ILE A 172 0.15 11.99 -9.56
CA ILE A 172 -1.05 12.55 -10.21
C ILE A 172 -0.66 13.70 -11.13
N ARG A 173 0.19 14.62 -10.67
CA ARG A 173 0.67 15.76 -11.46
C ARG A 173 1.41 15.30 -12.72
N ASN A 174 2.32 14.33 -12.60
CA ASN A 174 3.09 13.84 -13.73
C ASN A 174 2.20 13.13 -14.76
N TYR A 175 1.19 12.37 -14.32
CA TYR A 175 0.18 11.83 -15.22
C TYR A 175 -0.64 12.91 -15.92
N VAL A 176 -1.05 13.96 -15.22
CA VAL A 176 -1.77 15.10 -15.80
C VAL A 176 -0.94 15.79 -16.88
N ILE A 177 0.36 15.96 -16.67
CA ILE A 177 1.29 16.54 -17.67
C ILE A 177 1.39 15.61 -18.89
N LEU A 178 1.59 14.31 -18.68
CA LEU A 178 1.77 13.33 -19.76
C LEU A 178 0.50 13.11 -20.60
N TYR A 179 -0.68 13.21 -19.99
CA TYR A 179 -1.98 13.09 -20.67
C TYR A 179 -2.59 14.43 -21.09
N ASN A 180 -1.89 15.55 -20.83
CA ASN A 180 -2.29 16.92 -21.18
C ASN A 180 -3.70 17.33 -20.68
N ASN A 181 -4.13 16.80 -19.53
CA ASN A 181 -5.48 16.96 -18.99
C ASN A 181 -5.48 17.72 -17.66
N SER A 182 -5.30 19.03 -17.71
CA SER A 182 -5.10 19.90 -16.54
C SER A 182 -6.34 20.11 -15.65
N SER A 183 -7.55 19.76 -16.12
CA SER A 183 -8.81 20.21 -15.51
C SER A 183 -9.31 19.38 -14.31
N TYR A 184 -8.68 18.23 -13.99
CA TYR A 184 -9.27 17.26 -13.04
C TYR A 184 -8.40 16.88 -11.82
N THR A 185 -7.26 17.56 -11.59
CA THR A 185 -6.31 17.17 -10.53
C THR A 185 -6.96 17.08 -9.14
N PHE A 186 -7.80 18.05 -8.78
CA PHE A 186 -8.47 18.06 -7.48
C PHE A 186 -9.49 16.93 -7.33
N GLU A 187 -10.31 16.69 -8.37
CA GLU A 187 -11.30 15.62 -8.39
C GLU A 187 -10.64 14.22 -8.30
N VAL A 188 -9.50 14.05 -8.97
CA VAL A 188 -8.70 12.82 -8.89
C VAL A 188 -8.15 12.60 -7.47
N ILE A 189 -7.70 13.66 -6.78
CA ILE A 189 -7.23 13.53 -5.39
C ILE A 189 -8.38 13.16 -4.46
N ILE A 190 -9.53 13.84 -4.55
CA ILE A 190 -10.69 13.57 -3.70
C ILE A 190 -11.22 12.16 -3.91
N SER A 191 -11.37 11.71 -5.16
CA SER A 191 -11.80 10.36 -5.48
C SER A 191 -10.82 9.31 -4.92
N LYS A 192 -9.50 9.54 -5.03
CA LYS A 192 -8.50 8.64 -4.43
C LYS A 192 -8.57 8.59 -2.91
N ILE A 193 -8.83 9.70 -2.23
CA ILE A 193 -9.02 9.70 -0.77
C ILE A 193 -10.25 8.87 -0.41
N MET A 194 -11.39 9.08 -1.08
CA MET A 194 -12.62 8.33 -0.82
C MET A 194 -12.42 6.82 -1.04
N ILE A 195 -11.87 6.45 -2.20
CA ILE A 195 -11.56 5.06 -2.55
C ILE A 195 -10.60 4.45 -1.53
N GLY A 196 -9.55 5.18 -1.15
CA GLY A 196 -8.58 4.75 -0.14
C GLY A 196 -9.22 4.53 1.23
N THR A 197 -10.12 5.40 1.67
CA THR A 197 -10.84 5.22 2.94
C THR A 197 -11.79 4.03 2.90
N VAL A 198 -12.52 3.81 1.80
CA VAL A 198 -13.41 2.64 1.64
C VAL A 198 -12.61 1.35 1.71
N PHE A 199 -11.48 1.27 0.99
CA PHE A 199 -10.59 0.11 1.10
C PHE A 199 -9.97 -0.02 2.48
N GLY A 200 -9.63 1.10 3.11
CA GLY A 200 -9.26 1.19 4.51
C GLY A 200 -10.20 0.40 5.42
N ILE A 201 -11.51 0.65 5.29
CA ILE A 201 -12.55 0.03 6.12
C ILE A 201 -12.66 -1.46 5.80
N VAL A 202 -12.80 -1.82 4.52
CA VAL A 202 -12.95 -3.21 4.08
C VAL A 202 -11.76 -4.06 4.55
N LEU A 203 -10.54 -3.59 4.30
CA LEU A 203 -9.31 -4.32 4.65
C LEU A 203 -9.05 -4.29 6.16
N GLY A 204 -9.46 -3.23 6.86
CA GLY A 204 -9.44 -3.20 8.33
C GLY A 204 -10.36 -4.24 8.95
N LEU A 205 -11.55 -4.48 8.39
CA LEU A 205 -12.46 -5.55 8.81
C LEU A 205 -11.86 -6.93 8.53
N VAL A 206 -11.22 -7.10 7.37
CA VAL A 206 -10.50 -8.34 7.00
C VAL A 206 -9.35 -8.62 7.96
N LYS A 207 -8.46 -7.65 8.25
CA LYS A 207 -7.39 -7.81 9.25
C LYS A 207 -7.97 -8.11 10.64
N TYR A 208 -9.08 -7.50 11.02
CA TYR A 208 -9.73 -7.81 12.30
C TYR A 208 -10.24 -9.26 12.36
N ARG A 209 -10.90 -9.74 11.29
CA ARG A 209 -11.50 -11.08 11.21
C ARG A 209 -10.46 -12.19 11.06
N PHE A 210 -9.51 -12.01 10.15
CA PHE A 210 -8.55 -13.03 9.74
C PHE A 210 -7.16 -12.85 10.34
N ARG A 211 -6.86 -11.70 10.96
CA ARG A 211 -5.54 -11.37 11.55
C ARG A 211 -4.36 -11.46 10.57
N ASP A 212 -4.59 -11.67 9.30
CA ASP A 212 -3.56 -11.94 8.29
C ASP A 212 -3.44 -10.77 7.30
N VAL A 213 -2.24 -10.20 7.18
CA VAL A 213 -1.98 -9.09 6.23
C VAL A 213 -1.80 -9.59 4.81
N GLY A 214 -1.34 -10.82 4.61
CA GLY A 214 -1.32 -11.46 3.29
C GLY A 214 -2.71 -11.52 2.66
N PHE A 215 -3.75 -11.81 3.45
CA PHE A 215 -5.13 -11.75 2.94
C PHE A 215 -5.52 -10.32 2.52
N CYS A 216 -5.11 -9.31 3.29
CA CYS A 216 -5.35 -7.90 2.97
C CYS A 216 -4.63 -7.49 1.67
N ILE A 217 -3.36 -7.89 1.51
CA ILE A 217 -2.56 -7.66 0.30
C ILE A 217 -3.26 -8.28 -0.90
N LEU A 218 -3.61 -9.57 -0.85
CA LEU A 218 -4.22 -10.25 -1.99
C LEU A 218 -5.57 -9.64 -2.37
N LEU A 219 -6.39 -9.25 -1.38
CA LEU A 219 -7.67 -8.61 -1.65
C LEU A 219 -7.48 -7.20 -2.24
N ARG A 220 -6.51 -6.43 -1.74
CA ARG A 220 -6.12 -5.13 -2.29
C ARG A 220 -5.61 -5.26 -3.73
N SER A 221 -4.78 -6.27 -4.00
CA SER A 221 -4.28 -6.62 -5.34
C SER A 221 -5.43 -6.97 -6.28
N LEU A 222 -6.41 -7.75 -5.84
CA LEU A 222 -7.61 -8.07 -6.62
C LEU A 222 -8.37 -6.80 -7.00
N PHE A 223 -8.62 -5.90 -6.05
CA PHE A 223 -9.31 -4.63 -6.33
C PHE A 223 -8.51 -3.73 -7.27
N ALA A 224 -7.18 -3.72 -7.17
CA ALA A 224 -6.31 -2.94 -8.06
C ALA A 224 -6.44 -3.36 -9.53
N ILE A 225 -6.70 -4.65 -9.81
CA ILE A 225 -6.93 -5.14 -11.18
C ILE A 225 -8.17 -4.50 -11.80
N PHE A 226 -9.24 -4.28 -11.03
CA PHE A 226 -10.53 -3.78 -11.53
C PHE A 226 -10.62 -2.25 -11.60
N ILE A 227 -9.84 -1.52 -10.80
CA ILE A 227 -9.93 -0.05 -10.68
C ILE A 227 -8.94 0.69 -11.58
N ARG A 228 -8.00 -0.05 -12.20
CA ARG A 228 -6.97 0.51 -13.07
C ARG A 228 -7.54 1.34 -14.21
#